data_AF-A0A962XJJ5-F1
#
_entry.id   AF-A0A962XJJ5-F1
#
_cell.length_a   1.000
_cell.length_b   1.000
_cell.length_c   1.000
_cell.angle_alpha   90.00
_cell.angle_beta   90.00
_cell.angle_gamma   90.00
#
_symmetry.space_group_name_H-M   'P 1'
#
loop_
_entity.id
_entity.type
_entity.pdbx_description
1 polymer ?
#
loop_
_entity_poly.entity_id
_entity_poly.type
_entity_poly.pdbx_seq_one_letter_code
_entity_poly.pdbx_strand_id
1 'polypeptide(L)'
;NLGRMKHVYRRGLAWRYGRIMQVIAGIHFNFSLPDAFWAAFQEQEGDRGTLQDFRSESYFGLIRNLQRCGWLILYLFGASPAVCKSFLDGKSTTLPAFDDHTCYGPYATSLRMSNVGYTNRTEKKSGVNVCYNSLAEYITSLTQATVTPWPPYEQIGVKVNGEYRQLNANILQIENEYYASMRPKQPPQGNEKPTLTLQRRGVNYVELRSVDINPMEPLGVNIPQLQFLEIFLLFCLLTESPPLDAEERGLIDDNQMAVALNGRDPALVLHRRRGPSLPLRRWAEEILEQMQPLSELLDMGQEGHPYAAALAGQQEALIDSERTPSARMLAEMHASSENFFRCARRLSEQHRHHFISPPLTGERIQFLTGIAERSWREQKAIEAADELSFDEFLDRYFAQQ
;
A
#
# COMPACT_ATOMS: atom_id res chain seq x y z
N ASN A 1 -22.07 17.70 4.37
CA ASN A 1 -20.71 18.02 4.86
C ASN A 1 -19.66 16.95 4.57
N LEU A 2 -19.90 15.67 4.92
CA LEU A 2 -18.91 14.59 4.76
C LEU A 2 -18.36 14.45 3.32
N GLY A 3 -19.25 14.44 2.32
CA GLY A 3 -18.85 14.39 0.90
C GLY A 3 -17.99 15.58 0.48
N ARG A 4 -18.35 16.79 0.95
CA ARG A 4 -17.59 18.03 0.69
C ARG A 4 -16.20 17.98 1.33
N MET A 5 -16.05 17.46 2.54
CA MET A 5 -14.74 17.27 3.17
C MET A 5 -13.85 16.33 2.34
N LYS A 6 -14.40 15.19 1.88
CA LYS A 6 -13.68 14.25 1.01
C LYS A 6 -13.26 14.89 -0.32
N HIS A 7 -14.05 15.81 -0.86
CA HIS A 7 -13.74 16.57 -2.07
C HIS A 7 -12.63 17.61 -1.82
N VAL A 8 -12.75 18.42 -0.76
CA VAL A 8 -11.75 19.43 -0.37
C VAL A 8 -10.40 18.78 -0.08
N TYR A 9 -10.39 17.63 0.60
CA TYR A 9 -9.18 16.82 0.82
C TYR A 9 -8.46 16.51 -0.51
N ARG A 10 -9.19 16.04 -1.52
CA ARG A 10 -8.65 15.72 -2.86
C ARG A 10 -8.19 16.97 -3.62
N ARG A 11 -8.91 18.10 -3.49
CA ARG A 11 -8.43 19.39 -4.01
C ARG A 11 -7.09 19.75 -3.37
N GLY A 12 -6.95 19.56 -2.06
CA GLY A 12 -5.70 19.79 -1.33
C GLY A 12 -4.56 18.92 -1.86
N LEU A 13 -4.79 17.62 -2.09
CA LEU A 13 -3.79 16.73 -2.70
C LEU A 13 -3.36 17.22 -4.08
N ALA A 14 -4.30 17.70 -4.90
CA ALA A 14 -3.99 18.23 -6.23
C ALA A 14 -3.14 19.52 -6.16
N TRP A 15 -3.38 20.40 -5.20
CA TRP A 15 -2.55 21.59 -4.97
C TRP A 15 -1.16 21.25 -4.42
N ARG A 16 -1.08 20.29 -3.49
CA ARG A 16 0.17 19.91 -2.81
C ARG A 16 1.09 19.07 -3.69
N TYR A 17 0.53 18.14 -4.47
CA TYR A 17 1.28 17.09 -5.15
C TYR A 17 1.05 17.03 -6.67
N GLY A 18 0.10 17.81 -7.20
CA GLY A 18 -0.34 17.70 -8.58
C GLY A 18 -1.33 16.54 -8.80
N ARG A 19 -2.09 16.62 -9.89
CA ARG A 19 -3.14 15.62 -10.22
C ARG A 19 -2.58 14.33 -10.79
N ILE A 20 -1.46 14.41 -11.52
CA ILE A 20 -0.84 13.26 -12.21
C ILE A 20 -0.46 12.15 -11.23
N MET A 21 0.12 12.51 -10.07
CA MET A 21 0.51 11.51 -9.07
C MET A 21 -0.70 10.77 -8.46
N GLN A 22 -1.86 11.43 -8.39
CA GLN A 22 -3.07 10.91 -7.76
C GLN A 22 -3.82 9.90 -8.63
N VAL A 23 -3.46 9.75 -9.91
CA VAL A 23 -4.06 8.74 -10.80
C VAL A 23 -3.29 7.42 -10.82
N ILE A 24 -2.18 7.31 -10.07
CA ILE A 24 -1.54 6.02 -9.83
C ILE A 24 -2.49 5.16 -8.99
N ALA A 25 -2.78 3.97 -9.48
CA ALA A 25 -3.55 2.97 -8.76
C ALA A 25 -2.64 1.84 -8.24
N GLY A 26 -3.12 1.13 -7.23
CA GLY A 26 -2.47 -0.02 -6.63
C GLY A 26 -3.50 -0.88 -5.92
N ILE A 27 -3.08 -2.04 -5.46
CA ILE A 27 -3.93 -2.97 -4.73
C ILE A 27 -3.65 -2.83 -3.24
N HIS A 28 -4.71 -2.78 -2.44
CA HIS A 28 -4.60 -2.86 -1.00
C HIS A 28 -5.07 -4.23 -0.53
N PHE A 29 -4.20 -4.94 0.18
CA PHE A 29 -4.51 -6.24 0.77
C PHE A 29 -4.74 -6.05 2.27
N ASN A 30 -5.97 -6.32 2.73
CA ASN A 30 -6.36 -6.17 4.13
C ASN A 30 -6.29 -7.53 4.82
N PHE A 31 -5.52 -7.60 5.90
CA PHE A 31 -5.22 -8.87 6.58
C PHE A 31 -5.52 -8.79 8.08
N SER A 32 -6.25 -9.79 8.58
CA SER A 32 -6.52 -9.99 9.99
C SER A 32 -6.57 -11.46 10.36
N LEU A 33 -6.15 -11.79 11.57
CA LEU A 33 -6.28 -13.14 12.12
C LEU A 33 -7.53 -13.24 13.01
N PRO A 34 -8.15 -14.42 13.11
CA PRO A 34 -9.34 -14.64 13.91
C PRO A 34 -9.05 -14.42 15.41
N ASP A 35 -10.06 -14.05 16.19
CA ASP A 35 -9.88 -13.75 17.62
C ASP A 35 -9.35 -14.96 18.43
N ALA A 36 -9.68 -16.19 18.00
CA ALA A 36 -9.14 -17.42 18.60
C ALA A 36 -7.62 -17.55 18.44
N PHE A 37 -7.04 -17.06 17.34
CA PHE A 37 -5.59 -17.05 17.15
C PHE A 37 -4.92 -16.17 18.20
N TRP A 38 -5.45 -14.97 18.42
CA TRP A 38 -4.84 -14.00 19.34
C TRP A 38 -4.80 -14.50 20.78
N ALA A 39 -5.89 -15.13 21.24
CA ALA A 39 -5.94 -15.71 22.59
C ALA A 39 -4.90 -16.83 22.76
N ALA A 40 -4.80 -17.75 21.80
CA ALA A 40 -3.82 -18.83 21.84
C ALA A 40 -2.39 -18.31 21.74
N PHE A 41 -2.14 -17.33 20.85
CA PHE A 41 -0.80 -16.76 20.67
C PHE A 41 -0.32 -16.01 21.92
N GLN A 42 -1.19 -15.22 22.56
CA GLN A 42 -0.87 -14.54 23.82
C GLN A 42 -0.50 -15.53 24.93
N GLU A 43 -1.25 -16.63 25.04
CA GLU A 43 -0.98 -17.68 26.02
C GLU A 43 0.38 -18.36 25.79
N GLN A 44 0.72 -18.67 24.53
CA GLN A 44 2.01 -19.30 24.17
C GLN A 44 3.20 -18.37 24.44
N GLU A 45 3.07 -17.08 24.17
CA GLU A 45 4.11 -16.08 24.46
C GLU A 45 4.24 -15.78 25.98
N GLY A 46 3.31 -16.29 26.80
CA GLY A 46 3.29 -16.05 28.24
C GLY A 46 2.99 -14.58 28.60
N ASP A 47 2.44 -13.80 27.67
CA ASP A 47 2.08 -12.40 27.91
C ASP A 47 0.90 -12.28 28.89
N ARG A 48 0.98 -11.28 29.77
CA ARG A 48 -0.02 -11.03 30.83
C ARG A 48 -0.75 -9.69 30.64
N GLY A 49 -0.53 -9.01 29.51
CA GLY A 49 -1.18 -7.78 29.16
C GLY A 49 -2.64 -7.98 28.72
N THR A 50 -3.28 -6.90 28.28
CA THR A 50 -4.61 -7.03 27.66
C THR A 50 -4.48 -7.62 26.25
N LEU A 51 -5.48 -8.39 25.82
CA LEU A 51 -5.49 -8.96 24.46
C LEU A 51 -5.43 -7.86 23.37
N GLN A 52 -6.00 -6.68 23.64
CA GLN A 52 -5.94 -5.54 22.74
C GLN A 52 -4.52 -5.01 22.56
N ASP A 53 -3.77 -4.87 23.66
CA ASP A 53 -2.40 -4.38 23.62
C ASP A 53 -1.49 -5.41 22.96
N PHE A 54 -1.63 -6.69 23.33
CA PHE A 54 -0.88 -7.79 22.72
C PHE A 54 -1.09 -7.86 21.20
N ARG A 55 -2.35 -7.80 20.75
CA ARG A 55 -2.69 -7.75 19.32
C ARG A 55 -2.07 -6.55 18.63
N SER A 56 -2.14 -5.37 19.25
CA SER A 56 -1.60 -4.14 18.67
C SER A 56 -0.07 -4.21 18.55
N GLU A 57 0.62 -4.61 19.61
CA GLU A 57 2.08 -4.78 19.62
C GLU A 57 2.54 -5.84 18.60
N SER A 58 1.82 -6.96 18.50
CA SER A 58 2.08 -8.00 17.49
C SER A 58 1.94 -7.46 16.07
N TYR A 59 0.88 -6.69 15.77
CA TYR A 59 0.73 -6.05 14.46
C TYR A 59 1.80 -5.00 14.18
N PHE A 60 2.29 -4.26 15.18
CA PHE A 60 3.45 -3.38 14.99
C PHE A 60 4.73 -4.17 14.74
N GLY A 61 4.90 -5.33 15.35
CA GLY A 61 5.95 -6.29 15.01
C GLY A 61 5.90 -6.72 13.55
N LEU A 62 4.72 -7.12 13.07
CA LEU A 62 4.47 -7.42 11.66
C LEU A 62 4.86 -6.24 10.76
N ILE A 63 4.41 -5.02 11.08
CA ILE A 63 4.71 -3.83 10.27
C ILE A 63 6.22 -3.56 10.22
N ARG A 64 6.96 -3.70 11.33
CA ARG A 64 8.42 -3.54 11.34
C ARG A 64 9.11 -4.59 10.47
N ASN A 65 8.68 -5.83 10.54
CA ASN A 65 9.24 -6.88 9.68
C ASN A 65 8.89 -6.66 8.21
N LEU A 66 7.67 -6.24 7.90
CA LEU A 66 7.30 -5.82 6.56
C LEU A 66 8.16 -4.64 6.08
N GLN A 67 8.56 -3.71 6.94
CA GLN A 67 9.50 -2.66 6.53
C GLN A 67 10.86 -3.26 6.12
N ARG A 68 11.38 -4.21 6.90
CA ARG A 68 12.65 -4.91 6.62
C ARG A 68 12.65 -5.73 5.35
N CYS A 69 11.59 -6.49 5.09
CA CYS A 69 11.54 -7.46 3.99
C CYS A 69 10.49 -7.16 2.91
N GLY A 70 9.73 -6.06 3.02
CA GLY A 70 8.66 -5.70 2.08
C GLY A 70 9.14 -5.37 0.66
N TRP A 71 10.44 -5.17 0.48
CA TRP A 71 11.06 -5.14 -0.85
C TRP A 71 10.83 -6.45 -1.62
N LEU A 72 10.61 -7.59 -0.95
CA LEU A 72 10.32 -8.87 -1.60
C LEU A 72 9.00 -8.82 -2.39
N ILE A 73 8.00 -8.09 -1.89
CA ILE A 73 6.73 -7.87 -2.61
C ILE A 73 6.99 -7.08 -3.90
N LEU A 74 7.89 -6.09 -3.86
CA LEU A 74 8.25 -5.31 -5.04
C LEU A 74 8.98 -6.18 -6.06
N TYR A 75 9.86 -7.07 -5.60
CA TYR A 75 10.57 -8.00 -6.47
C TYR A 75 9.63 -9.00 -7.15
N LEU A 76 8.83 -9.71 -6.36
CA LEU A 76 7.99 -10.81 -6.85
C LEU A 76 6.74 -10.34 -7.60
N PHE A 77 6.15 -9.22 -7.19
CA PHE A 77 4.85 -8.76 -7.72
C PHE A 77 4.85 -7.33 -8.27
N GLY A 78 6.01 -6.66 -8.31
CA GLY A 78 6.14 -5.40 -9.04
C GLY A 78 5.75 -5.61 -10.50
N ALA A 79 4.87 -4.75 -11.00
CA ALA A 79 4.31 -4.86 -12.35
C ALA A 79 4.27 -3.50 -13.08
N SER A 80 5.10 -2.57 -12.63
CA SER A 80 5.21 -1.22 -13.20
C SER A 80 6.64 -0.87 -13.62
N PRO A 81 7.29 -1.63 -14.52
CA PRO A 81 8.68 -1.40 -14.93
C PRO A 81 8.85 -0.24 -15.93
N ALA A 82 7.74 0.29 -16.47
CA ALA A 82 7.73 1.33 -17.48
C ALA A 82 6.70 2.42 -17.14
N VAL A 83 6.93 3.62 -17.69
CA VAL A 83 6.10 4.80 -17.44
C VAL A 83 6.02 5.66 -18.70
N CYS A 84 4.86 6.26 -18.94
CA CYS A 84 4.70 7.24 -20.01
C CYS A 84 5.47 8.53 -19.66
N LYS A 85 6.19 9.13 -20.61
CA LYS A 85 6.94 10.38 -20.41
C LYS A 85 6.04 11.55 -19.98
N SER A 86 4.75 11.52 -20.32
CA SER A 86 3.80 12.54 -19.82
C SER A 86 3.62 12.51 -18.30
N PHE A 87 3.86 11.37 -17.66
CA PHE A 87 3.82 11.24 -16.20
C PHE A 87 4.98 11.99 -15.52
N LEU A 88 6.11 12.12 -16.21
CA LEU A 88 7.28 12.83 -15.70
C LEU A 88 7.05 14.35 -15.67
N ASP A 89 6.06 14.87 -16.40
CA ASP A 89 5.67 16.28 -16.40
C ASP A 89 6.88 17.22 -16.63
N GLY A 90 7.72 16.84 -17.61
CA GLY A 90 8.95 17.57 -17.96
C GLY A 90 10.12 17.41 -16.99
N LYS A 91 9.98 16.64 -15.90
CA LYS A 91 11.06 16.38 -14.95
C LYS A 91 12.11 15.45 -15.57
N SER A 92 13.39 15.73 -15.28
CA SER A 92 14.51 14.86 -15.66
C SER A 92 14.38 13.49 -15.00
N THR A 93 14.71 12.43 -15.75
CA THR A 93 14.76 11.05 -15.26
C THR A 93 16.07 10.40 -15.65
N THR A 94 16.54 9.47 -14.83
CA THR A 94 17.67 8.58 -15.16
C THR A 94 17.21 7.32 -15.89
N LEU A 95 15.89 7.11 -16.02
CA LEU A 95 15.34 5.96 -16.74
C LEU A 95 15.66 6.09 -18.24
N PRO A 96 16.18 5.02 -18.88
CA PRO A 96 16.34 5.01 -20.32
C PRO A 96 14.99 5.15 -21.04
N ALA A 97 15.06 5.69 -22.25
CA ALA A 97 13.91 5.73 -23.16
C ALA A 97 13.69 4.32 -23.73
N PHE A 98 12.45 3.83 -23.66
CA PHE A 98 12.02 2.66 -24.42
C PHE A 98 11.70 3.07 -25.87
N ASP A 99 10.99 4.19 -26.02
CA ASP A 99 10.67 4.85 -27.30
C ASP A 99 10.52 6.37 -27.09
N ASP A 100 9.92 7.07 -28.06
CA ASP A 100 9.66 8.51 -27.98
C ASP A 100 8.68 8.91 -26.87
N HIS A 101 7.84 7.98 -26.38
CA HIS A 101 6.77 8.28 -25.43
C HIS A 101 6.91 7.57 -24.07
N THR A 102 7.81 6.62 -23.93
CA THR A 102 7.93 5.73 -22.77
C THR A 102 9.36 5.72 -22.24
N CYS A 103 9.47 5.80 -20.92
CA CYS A 103 10.69 5.45 -20.18
C CYS A 103 10.49 4.11 -19.49
N TYR A 104 11.57 3.36 -19.27
CA TYR A 104 11.51 2.08 -18.57
C TYR A 104 12.78 1.85 -17.76
N GLY A 105 12.72 0.94 -16.80
CA GLY A 105 13.91 0.42 -16.13
C GLY A 105 14.20 -1.01 -16.62
N PRO A 106 15.37 -1.28 -17.22
CA PRO A 106 15.72 -2.62 -17.71
C PRO A 106 15.63 -3.70 -16.62
N TYR A 107 15.93 -3.34 -15.37
CA TYR A 107 15.83 -4.19 -14.19
C TYR A 107 14.78 -3.72 -13.16
N ALA A 108 13.99 -2.69 -13.49
CA ALA A 108 12.98 -2.18 -12.58
C ALA A 108 11.85 -3.19 -12.38
N THR A 109 11.28 -3.17 -11.17
CA THR A 109 10.14 -4.00 -10.80
C THR A 109 8.89 -3.16 -10.59
N SER A 110 8.99 -2.12 -9.75
CA SER A 110 7.86 -1.26 -9.37
C SER A 110 8.26 0.22 -9.38
N LEU A 111 8.18 0.89 -10.54
CA LEU A 111 8.40 2.33 -10.60
C LEU A 111 7.36 3.09 -9.78
N ARG A 112 6.15 2.52 -9.58
CA ARG A 112 5.12 3.04 -8.67
C ARG A 112 5.65 3.28 -7.25
N MET A 113 6.51 2.40 -6.76
CA MET A 113 7.10 2.46 -5.41
C MET A 113 8.47 3.16 -5.38
N SER A 114 8.91 3.73 -6.51
CA SER A 114 10.17 4.47 -6.63
C SER A 114 9.99 5.98 -6.52
N ASN A 115 11.09 6.73 -6.58
CA ASN A 115 11.08 8.19 -6.67
C ASN A 115 10.37 8.74 -7.92
N VAL A 116 10.14 7.92 -8.96
CA VAL A 116 9.33 8.28 -10.13
C VAL A 116 7.85 8.25 -9.79
N GLY A 117 7.41 7.30 -8.97
CA GLY A 117 6.02 7.09 -8.59
C GLY A 117 5.61 7.83 -7.33
N TYR A 118 4.87 7.15 -6.47
CA TYR A 118 4.28 7.74 -5.27
C TYR A 118 5.29 7.68 -4.12
N THR A 119 5.95 8.81 -3.82
CA THR A 119 6.88 8.90 -2.67
C THR A 119 6.52 10.03 -1.74
N ASN A 120 6.72 9.80 -0.46
CA ASN A 120 6.45 10.77 0.60
C ASN A 120 7.59 11.81 0.72
N ARG A 121 7.91 12.48 -0.40
CA ARG A 121 9.00 13.49 -0.48
C ARG A 121 8.82 14.63 0.52
N THR A 122 7.59 14.84 0.99
CA THR A 122 7.26 15.84 2.01
C THR A 122 7.91 15.52 3.34
N GLU A 123 7.98 14.26 3.77
CA GLU A 123 8.54 13.87 5.08
C GLU A 123 10.02 14.14 5.19
N LYS A 124 10.77 13.74 4.14
CA LYS A 124 12.20 14.06 4.04
C LYS A 124 12.47 15.57 4.08
N LYS A 125 11.50 16.40 3.69
CA LYS A 125 11.60 17.87 3.68
C LYS A 125 11.03 18.53 4.93
N SER A 126 10.00 17.96 5.54
CA SER A 126 9.31 18.50 6.72
C SER A 126 9.92 18.01 8.03
N GLY A 127 10.73 16.95 8.00
CA GLY A 127 11.41 16.36 9.15
C GLY A 127 10.51 15.47 10.02
N VAL A 128 9.25 15.26 9.64
CA VAL A 128 8.33 14.38 10.38
C VAL A 128 8.44 12.95 9.84
N ASN A 129 8.81 12.03 10.71
CA ASN A 129 8.87 10.60 10.43
C ASN A 129 7.86 9.88 11.32
N VAL A 130 6.95 9.11 10.73
CA VAL A 130 6.00 8.27 11.47
C VAL A 130 6.74 7.09 12.08
N CYS A 131 6.56 6.87 13.39
CA CYS A 131 7.22 5.78 14.10
C CYS A 131 6.35 4.52 14.12
N TYR A 132 6.98 3.36 13.91
CA TYR A 132 6.33 2.05 13.91
C TYR A 132 6.83 1.12 15.02
N ASN A 133 7.44 1.70 16.07
CA ASN A 133 7.94 0.90 17.20
C ASN A 133 6.81 0.51 18.16
N SER A 134 5.78 1.33 18.31
CA SER A 134 4.61 1.05 19.13
C SER A 134 3.37 1.80 18.61
N LEU A 135 2.19 1.37 19.06
CA LEU A 135 0.94 2.07 18.75
C LEU A 135 0.94 3.52 19.24
N ALA A 136 1.46 3.76 20.44
CA ALA A 136 1.52 5.09 21.05
C ALA A 136 2.43 6.04 20.26
N GLU A 137 3.62 5.59 19.87
CA GLU A 137 4.55 6.38 19.06
C GLU A 137 3.99 6.66 17.65
N TYR A 138 3.30 5.69 17.05
CA TYR A 138 2.63 5.86 15.77
C TYR A 138 1.54 6.93 15.84
N ILE A 139 0.64 6.85 16.83
CA ILE A 139 -0.42 7.85 17.01
C ILE A 139 0.19 9.23 17.26
N THR A 140 1.21 9.32 18.12
CA THR A 140 1.85 10.58 18.48
C THR A 140 2.50 11.24 17.26
N SER A 141 3.32 10.50 16.52
CA SER A 141 4.03 11.01 15.34
C SER A 141 3.07 11.39 14.20
N LEU A 142 2.04 10.58 13.94
CA LEU A 142 1.04 10.88 12.91
C LEU A 142 0.17 12.08 13.29
N THR A 143 -0.23 12.20 14.57
CA THR A 143 -0.98 13.35 15.07
C THR A 143 -0.15 14.63 14.94
N GLN A 144 1.13 14.58 15.31
CA GLN A 144 2.05 15.71 15.12
C GLN A 144 2.07 16.19 13.66
N ALA A 145 2.12 15.26 12.70
CA ALA A 145 2.09 15.59 11.27
C ALA A 145 0.79 16.29 10.85
N THR A 146 -0.34 15.96 11.46
CA THR A 146 -1.65 16.56 11.15
C THR A 146 -1.89 17.91 11.81
N VAL A 147 -1.07 18.33 12.79
CA VAL A 147 -1.23 19.60 13.52
C VAL A 147 -0.07 20.58 13.29
N THR A 148 1.03 20.14 12.68
CA THR A 148 2.20 21.00 12.41
C THR A 148 2.00 21.77 11.10
N PRO A 149 1.94 23.12 11.13
CA PRO A 149 1.87 23.93 9.91
C PRO A 149 3.09 23.72 9.00
N TRP A 150 2.89 23.80 7.69
CA TRP A 150 3.97 23.68 6.71
C TRP A 150 4.02 24.92 5.80
N PRO A 151 5.09 25.75 5.84
CA PRO A 151 5.11 27.05 5.16
C PRO A 151 4.78 27.00 3.65
N PRO A 152 5.26 26.02 2.86
CA PRO A 152 4.83 25.88 1.47
C PRO A 152 3.33 25.68 1.28
N TYR A 153 2.64 25.05 2.23
CA TYR A 153 1.19 24.84 2.15
C TYR A 153 0.39 26.03 2.67
N GLU A 154 0.94 26.83 3.58
CA GLU A 154 0.34 28.11 3.97
C GLU A 154 0.28 29.07 2.77
N GLN A 155 1.32 29.09 1.94
CA GLN A 155 1.38 29.91 0.72
C GLN A 155 0.29 29.57 -0.31
N ILE A 156 -0.20 28.32 -0.32
CA ILE A 156 -1.34 27.92 -1.17
C ILE A 156 -2.65 28.58 -0.69
N GLY A 157 -2.75 28.83 0.62
CA GLY A 157 -3.95 29.27 1.33
C GLY A 157 -4.93 28.12 1.61
N VAL A 158 -5.66 28.20 2.72
CA VAL A 158 -6.69 27.20 3.08
C VAL A 158 -8.01 27.50 2.37
N LYS A 159 -8.53 28.73 2.55
CA LYS A 159 -9.75 29.23 1.93
C LYS A 159 -9.42 30.54 1.21
N VAL A 160 -9.55 30.57 -0.12
CA VAL A 160 -9.21 31.73 -0.96
C VAL A 160 -10.43 32.11 -1.78
N ASN A 161 -10.84 33.38 -1.69
CA ASN A 161 -12.05 33.90 -2.33
C ASN A 161 -13.32 33.09 -2.00
N GLY A 162 -13.45 32.65 -0.73
CA GLY A 162 -14.59 31.84 -0.26
C GLY A 162 -14.52 30.35 -0.59
N GLU A 163 -13.55 29.91 -1.40
CA GLU A 163 -13.37 28.51 -1.76
C GLU A 163 -12.24 27.82 -1.00
N TYR A 164 -12.50 26.61 -0.52
CA TYR A 164 -11.48 25.75 0.07
C TYR A 164 -10.56 25.17 -1.01
N ARG A 165 -9.25 25.40 -0.83
CA ARG A 165 -8.19 24.76 -1.62
C ARG A 165 -7.67 23.49 -0.96
N GLN A 166 -7.67 23.44 0.36
CA GLN A 166 -7.21 22.32 1.19
C GLN A 166 -7.94 22.37 2.55
N LEU A 167 -7.90 21.28 3.33
CA LEU A 167 -8.57 21.24 4.65
C LEU A 167 -7.86 22.10 5.71
N ASN A 168 -6.53 22.13 5.68
CA ASN A 168 -5.65 22.93 6.53
C ASN A 168 -4.31 23.13 5.80
N ALA A 169 -3.38 23.86 6.41
CA ALA A 169 -2.02 24.07 5.88
C ALA A 169 -0.95 23.26 6.63
N ASN A 170 -1.34 22.16 7.28
CA ASN A 170 -0.43 21.31 8.04
C ASN A 170 0.30 20.32 7.12
N ILE A 171 1.40 19.72 7.60
CA ILE A 171 2.19 18.73 6.86
C ILE A 171 1.29 17.66 6.22
N LEU A 172 0.30 17.16 6.97
CA LEU A 172 -0.79 16.33 6.45
C LEU A 172 -2.13 17.01 6.70
N GLN A 173 -3.05 16.99 5.73
CA GLN A 173 -4.41 17.47 5.96
C GLN A 173 -5.15 16.60 6.96
N ILE A 174 -5.01 15.29 6.79
CA ILE A 174 -5.59 14.23 7.64
C ILE A 174 -4.64 13.02 7.60
N GLU A 175 -4.83 12.09 8.53
CA GLU A 175 -4.06 10.85 8.68
C GLU A 175 -3.96 10.06 7.37
N ASN A 176 -5.01 10.08 6.55
CA ASN A 176 -5.08 9.33 5.29
C ASN A 176 -4.11 9.83 4.22
N GLU A 177 -3.56 11.04 4.35
CA GLU A 177 -2.56 11.61 3.44
C GLU A 177 -1.19 10.95 3.58
N TYR A 178 -0.91 10.38 4.76
CA TYR A 178 0.38 9.75 5.07
C TYR A 178 0.63 8.51 4.21
N TYR A 179 1.55 8.60 3.24
CA TYR A 179 1.84 7.47 2.37
C TYR A 179 2.76 6.46 3.06
N ALA A 180 2.29 5.21 3.16
CA ALA A 180 3.01 4.11 3.78
C ALA A 180 2.79 2.80 3.01
N SER A 181 3.78 1.90 3.06
CA SER A 181 3.70 0.54 2.51
C SER A 181 2.68 -0.33 3.26
N MET A 182 2.47 -0.08 4.56
CA MET A 182 1.40 -0.69 5.34
C MET A 182 0.86 0.27 6.40
N ARG A 183 -0.43 0.13 6.71
CA ARG A 183 -1.11 0.91 7.76
C ARG A 183 -1.80 0.00 8.77
N PRO A 184 -1.67 0.24 10.08
CA PRO A 184 -2.58 -0.32 11.06
C PRO A 184 -3.96 0.32 10.91
N LYS A 185 -5.01 -0.48 11.05
CA LYS A 185 -6.40 -0.05 10.82
C LYS A 185 -7.33 -0.53 11.91
N GLN A 186 -8.31 0.31 12.18
CA GLN A 186 -9.45 0.04 13.04
C GLN A 186 -10.68 0.64 12.36
N PRO A 187 -11.77 -0.13 12.14
CA PRO A 187 -12.99 0.43 11.60
C PRO A 187 -13.50 1.64 12.41
N PRO A 188 -13.82 2.77 11.75
CA PRO A 188 -14.35 3.94 12.44
C PRO A 188 -15.82 3.74 12.82
N GLN A 189 -16.22 4.34 13.95
CA GLN A 189 -17.63 4.52 14.29
C GLN A 189 -18.03 5.95 13.93
N GLY A 190 -18.91 6.12 12.95
CA GLY A 190 -19.27 7.44 12.43
C GLY A 190 -18.09 8.17 11.76
N ASN A 191 -17.81 9.40 12.20
CA ASN A 191 -16.78 10.28 11.61
C ASN A 191 -15.49 10.36 12.45
N GLU A 192 -15.21 9.33 13.25
CA GLU A 192 -13.98 9.25 14.05
C GLU A 192 -12.71 9.36 13.18
N LYS A 193 -11.71 10.09 13.70
CA LYS A 193 -10.38 10.13 13.09
C LYS A 193 -9.68 8.76 13.19
N PRO A 194 -8.92 8.32 12.18
CA PRO A 194 -8.19 7.04 12.23
C PRO A 194 -7.25 6.86 13.44
N THR A 195 -6.55 7.92 13.87
CA THR A 195 -5.71 7.89 15.08
C THR A 195 -6.54 7.66 16.33
N LEU A 196 -7.71 8.27 16.41
CA LEU A 196 -8.63 8.13 17.54
C LEU A 196 -9.24 6.72 17.63
N THR A 197 -9.61 6.13 16.49
CA THR A 197 -10.10 4.75 16.45
C THR A 197 -9.04 3.79 16.98
N LEU A 198 -7.79 3.98 16.55
CA LEU A 198 -6.64 3.18 16.96
C LEU A 198 -6.33 3.36 18.45
N GLN A 199 -6.36 4.60 18.95
CA GLN A 199 -6.11 4.90 20.35
C GLN A 199 -7.13 4.23 21.27
N ARG A 200 -8.41 4.24 20.89
CA ARG A 200 -9.51 3.73 21.72
C ARG A 200 -9.60 2.21 21.71
N ARG A 201 -9.28 1.57 20.59
CA ARG A 201 -9.65 0.16 20.34
C ARG A 201 -8.50 -0.70 19.81
N GLY A 202 -7.28 -0.16 19.79
CA GLY A 202 -6.10 -0.85 19.25
C GLY A 202 -6.20 -1.12 17.74
N VAL A 203 -5.31 -1.99 17.26
CA VAL A 203 -5.27 -2.42 15.86
C VAL A 203 -6.21 -3.60 15.61
N ASN A 204 -7.12 -3.47 14.64
CA ASN A 204 -8.00 -4.56 14.22
C ASN A 204 -7.42 -5.34 13.04
N TYR A 205 -6.91 -4.65 12.03
CA TYR A 205 -6.31 -5.29 10.86
C TYR A 205 -5.19 -4.43 10.32
N VAL A 206 -4.41 -4.98 9.40
CA VAL A 206 -3.37 -4.24 8.67
C VAL A 206 -3.72 -4.16 7.19
N GLU A 207 -3.46 -3.00 6.59
CA GLU A 207 -3.66 -2.74 5.15
C GLU A 207 -2.28 -2.67 4.49
N LEU A 208 -1.89 -3.71 3.74
CA LEU A 208 -0.72 -3.72 2.86
C LEU A 208 -1.04 -2.94 1.58
N ARG A 209 -0.18 -2.00 1.20
CA ARG A 209 -0.43 -1.01 0.13
C ARG A 209 0.65 -0.98 -0.95
N SER A 210 1.74 -1.74 -0.79
CA SER A 210 2.84 -1.77 -1.74
C SER A 210 2.57 -2.61 -2.99
N VAL A 211 1.42 -3.30 -3.08
CA VAL A 211 1.09 -4.20 -4.19
C VAL A 211 0.70 -3.40 -5.44
N ASP A 212 1.41 -3.65 -6.54
CA ASP A 212 1.08 -3.09 -7.85
C ASP A 212 -0.14 -3.82 -8.44
N ILE A 213 -0.84 -3.14 -9.36
CA ILE A 213 -1.80 -3.81 -10.24
C ILE A 213 -0.98 -4.59 -11.27
N ASN A 214 -1.20 -5.90 -11.37
CA ASN A 214 -0.66 -6.73 -12.44
C ASN A 214 -1.52 -6.57 -13.72
N PRO A 215 -1.04 -5.90 -14.78
CA PRO A 215 -1.85 -5.64 -15.97
C PRO A 215 -2.21 -6.89 -16.77
N MET A 216 -1.53 -8.01 -16.53
CA MET A 216 -1.79 -9.28 -17.21
C MET A 216 -2.93 -10.08 -16.54
N GLU A 217 -3.37 -9.66 -15.34
CA GLU A 217 -4.46 -10.30 -14.61
C GLU A 217 -5.74 -9.45 -14.72
N PRO A 218 -6.90 -10.02 -15.09
CA PRO A 218 -8.14 -9.24 -15.22
C PRO A 218 -8.55 -8.48 -13.96
N LEU A 219 -8.31 -9.06 -12.78
CA LEU A 219 -8.60 -8.44 -11.48
C LEU A 219 -7.42 -7.62 -10.93
N GLY A 220 -6.31 -7.53 -11.67
CA GLY A 220 -5.07 -6.89 -11.22
C GLY A 220 -4.26 -7.71 -10.19
N VAL A 221 -4.80 -8.81 -9.70
CA VAL A 221 -4.19 -9.81 -8.81
C VAL A 221 -4.76 -11.18 -9.13
N ASN A 222 -4.09 -12.23 -8.67
CA ASN A 222 -4.57 -13.62 -8.77
C ASN A 222 -4.51 -14.35 -7.42
N ILE A 223 -5.17 -15.51 -7.34
CA ILE A 223 -5.29 -16.28 -6.11
C ILE A 223 -3.91 -16.71 -5.54
N PRO A 224 -2.96 -17.26 -6.33
CA PRO A 224 -1.63 -17.59 -5.82
C PRO A 224 -0.89 -16.40 -5.20
N GLN A 225 -1.03 -15.20 -5.79
CA GLN A 225 -0.48 -13.98 -5.21
C GLN A 225 -1.11 -13.69 -3.84
N LEU A 226 -2.43 -13.80 -3.69
CA LEU A 226 -3.10 -13.56 -2.40
C LEU A 226 -2.64 -14.58 -1.33
N GLN A 227 -2.55 -15.85 -1.70
CA GLN A 227 -2.06 -16.93 -0.82
C GLN A 227 -0.62 -16.68 -0.37
N PHE A 228 0.25 -16.26 -1.29
CA PHE A 228 1.62 -15.87 -0.92
C PHE A 228 1.62 -14.68 0.05
N LEU A 229 0.80 -13.65 -0.18
CA LEU A 229 0.74 -12.49 0.71
C LEU A 229 0.28 -12.89 2.12
N GLU A 230 -0.63 -13.85 2.26
CA GLU A 230 -1.04 -14.38 3.57
C GLU A 230 0.12 -15.08 4.29
N ILE A 231 0.85 -15.97 3.61
CA ILE A 231 2.05 -16.63 4.15
C ILE A 231 3.08 -15.57 4.58
N PHE A 232 3.33 -14.58 3.71
CA PHE A 232 4.32 -13.54 3.93
C PHE A 232 3.98 -12.66 5.13
N LEU A 233 2.71 -12.27 5.30
CA LEU A 233 2.28 -11.47 6.44
C LEU A 233 2.26 -12.29 7.73
N LEU A 234 1.96 -13.59 7.68
CA LEU A 234 2.07 -14.48 8.83
C LEU A 234 3.54 -14.67 9.24
N PHE A 235 4.45 -14.85 8.29
CA PHE A 235 5.89 -14.86 8.54
C PHE A 235 6.33 -13.56 9.21
N CYS A 236 5.91 -12.40 8.70
CA CYS A 236 6.24 -11.11 9.31
C CYS A 236 5.71 -11.00 10.74
N LEU A 237 4.53 -11.55 11.04
CA LEU A 237 3.93 -11.53 12.38
C LEU A 237 4.72 -12.38 13.39
N LEU A 238 5.12 -13.59 12.98
CA LEU A 238 5.73 -14.58 13.87
C LEU A 238 7.25 -14.43 14.01
N THR A 239 7.88 -13.65 13.14
CA THR A 239 9.32 -13.36 13.21
C THR A 239 9.64 -12.33 14.29
N GLU A 240 10.73 -12.52 15.04
CA GLU A 240 11.20 -11.52 16.02
C GLU A 240 11.34 -10.14 15.36
N SER A 241 10.81 -9.10 16.02
CA SER A 241 10.66 -7.77 15.43
C SER A 241 11.23 -6.67 16.33
N PRO A 242 12.56 -6.59 16.53
CA PRO A 242 13.15 -5.54 17.36
C PRO A 242 12.76 -4.13 16.87
N PRO A 243 12.71 -3.11 17.74
CA PRO A 243 12.45 -1.73 17.35
C PRO A 243 13.44 -1.22 16.29
N LEU A 244 12.97 -0.36 15.40
CA LEU A 244 13.74 0.24 14.33
C LEU A 244 14.44 1.51 14.81
N ASP A 245 15.75 1.59 14.58
CA ASP A 245 16.53 2.82 14.75
C ASP A 245 16.55 3.68 13.47
N ALA A 246 17.11 4.88 13.53
CA ALA A 246 17.15 5.79 12.38
C ALA A 246 18.05 5.29 11.24
N GLU A 247 19.12 4.57 11.56
CA GLU A 247 20.06 4.02 10.59
C GLU A 247 19.40 2.87 9.82
N GLU A 248 18.74 1.94 10.53
CA GLU A 248 17.98 0.84 9.95
C GLU A 248 16.86 1.33 9.04
N ARG A 249 16.13 2.38 9.44
CA ARG A 249 15.11 3.00 8.56
C ARG A 249 15.71 3.54 7.26
N GLY A 250 16.89 4.16 7.33
CA GLY A 250 17.60 4.61 6.13
C GLY A 250 17.95 3.44 5.20
N LEU A 251 18.51 2.36 5.75
CA LEU A 251 18.82 1.14 4.99
C LEU A 251 17.57 0.50 4.37
N ILE A 252 16.45 0.50 5.09
CA ILE A 252 15.16 0.00 4.61
C ILE A 252 14.66 0.81 3.41
N ASP A 253 14.65 2.14 3.54
CA ASP A 253 14.25 3.04 2.45
C ASP A 253 15.12 2.84 1.20
N ASP A 254 16.44 2.73 1.40
CA ASP A 254 17.40 2.54 0.33
C ASP A 254 17.22 1.18 -0.37
N ASN A 255 17.04 0.10 0.40
CA ASN A 255 16.74 -1.22 -0.16
C ASN A 255 15.43 -1.23 -0.95
N GLN A 256 14.36 -0.64 -0.41
CA GLN A 256 13.08 -0.57 -1.12
C GLN A 256 13.22 0.19 -2.44
N MET A 257 13.92 1.32 -2.44
CA MET A 257 14.20 2.10 -3.65
C MET A 257 15.06 1.31 -4.65
N ALA A 258 16.10 0.64 -4.17
CA ALA A 258 17.00 -0.15 -5.00
C ALA A 258 16.26 -1.32 -5.67
N VAL A 259 15.39 -2.03 -4.95
CA VAL A 259 14.57 -3.11 -5.51
C VAL A 259 13.53 -2.57 -6.49
N ALA A 260 12.86 -1.46 -6.17
CA ALA A 260 11.89 -0.84 -7.06
C ALA A 260 12.50 -0.49 -8.44
N LEU A 261 13.73 0.04 -8.44
CA LEU A 261 14.43 0.51 -9.65
C LEU A 261 15.26 -0.57 -10.35
N ASN A 262 15.83 -1.52 -9.61
CA ASN A 262 16.83 -2.48 -10.12
C ASN A 262 16.66 -3.89 -9.55
N GLY A 263 15.49 -4.26 -9.02
CA GLY A 263 15.27 -5.53 -8.32
C GLY A 263 15.60 -6.79 -9.12
N ARG A 264 15.55 -6.72 -10.46
CA ARG A 264 15.92 -7.85 -11.33
C ARG A 264 17.41 -7.94 -11.66
N ASP A 265 18.22 -6.95 -11.27
CA ASP A 265 19.67 -6.98 -11.49
C ASP A 265 20.27 -8.13 -10.65
N PRO A 266 20.91 -9.15 -11.27
CA PRO A 266 21.50 -10.27 -10.55
C PRO A 266 22.65 -9.86 -9.62
N ALA A 267 23.24 -8.69 -9.81
CA ALA A 267 24.32 -8.16 -8.97
C ALA A 267 23.81 -7.31 -7.80
N LEU A 268 22.50 -7.08 -7.68
CA LEU A 268 21.94 -6.22 -6.63
C LEU A 268 22.22 -6.80 -5.23
N VAL A 269 22.87 -6.00 -4.41
CA VAL A 269 23.16 -6.28 -3.00
C VAL A 269 22.29 -5.39 -2.13
N LEU A 270 21.68 -5.97 -1.11
CA LEU A 270 20.87 -5.28 -0.12
C LEU A 270 21.62 -5.18 1.21
N HIS A 271 21.41 -4.07 1.91
CA HIS A 271 22.09 -3.76 3.15
C HIS A 271 21.24 -4.12 4.36
N ARG A 272 21.85 -4.70 5.39
CA ARG A 272 21.15 -5.13 6.60
C ARG A 272 21.75 -4.41 7.80
N ARG A 273 20.89 -3.99 8.73
CA ARG A 273 21.33 -3.38 9.99
C ARG A 273 22.17 -4.33 10.83
N ARG A 274 21.77 -5.60 10.86
CA ARG A 274 22.44 -6.70 11.55
C ARG A 274 22.87 -7.75 10.53
N GLY A 275 24.12 -8.21 10.64
CA GLY A 275 24.70 -9.18 9.71
C GLY A 275 25.26 -8.54 8.43
N PRO A 276 25.86 -9.35 7.54
CA PRO A 276 26.46 -8.87 6.31
C PRO A 276 25.40 -8.41 5.31
N SER A 277 25.78 -7.50 4.41
CA SER A 277 25.01 -7.24 3.19
C SER A 277 24.94 -8.53 2.37
N LEU A 278 23.82 -8.77 1.68
CA LEU A 278 23.62 -9.98 0.88
C LEU A 278 23.15 -9.64 -0.53
N PRO A 279 23.49 -10.47 -1.53
CA PRO A 279 22.77 -10.47 -2.79
C PRO A 279 21.27 -10.63 -2.55
N LEU A 280 20.44 -9.85 -3.25
CA LEU A 280 18.98 -9.89 -3.11
C LEU A 280 18.45 -11.32 -3.17
N ARG A 281 18.94 -12.10 -4.15
CA ARG A 281 18.47 -13.47 -4.37
C ARG A 281 18.71 -14.38 -3.16
N ARG A 282 19.87 -14.26 -2.51
CA ARG A 282 20.20 -15.04 -1.32
C ARG A 282 19.31 -14.67 -0.14
N TRP A 283 19.09 -13.37 0.07
CA TRP A 283 18.23 -12.95 1.17
C TRP A 283 16.75 -13.34 0.93
N ALA A 284 16.28 -13.27 -0.32
CA ALA A 284 14.95 -13.74 -0.68
C ALA A 284 14.80 -15.26 -0.47
N GLU A 285 15.80 -16.05 -0.88
CA GLU A 285 15.84 -17.51 -0.66
C GLU A 285 15.72 -17.84 0.83
N GLU A 286 16.53 -17.22 1.70
CA GLU A 286 16.46 -17.37 3.16
C GLU A 286 15.06 -17.08 3.72
N ILE A 287 14.37 -16.07 3.19
CA ILE A 287 13.02 -15.68 3.62
C ILE A 287 11.97 -16.70 3.14
N LEU A 288 12.05 -17.12 1.87
CA LEU A 288 11.10 -18.08 1.29
C LEU A 288 11.21 -19.47 1.93
N GLU A 289 12.42 -19.91 2.30
CA GLU A 289 12.62 -21.17 3.02
C GLU A 289 11.94 -21.16 4.40
N GLN A 290 12.04 -20.04 5.12
CA GLN A 290 11.38 -19.88 6.43
C GLN A 290 9.84 -19.84 6.34
N MET A 291 9.29 -19.58 5.15
CA MET A 291 7.85 -19.60 4.89
C MET A 291 7.31 -21.01 4.62
N GLN A 292 8.17 -21.99 4.33
CA GLN A 292 7.76 -23.35 3.97
C GLN A 292 6.87 -24.00 5.04
N PRO A 293 7.23 -24.00 6.36
CA PRO A 293 6.38 -24.61 7.38
C PRO A 293 5.03 -23.91 7.55
N LEU A 294 4.97 -22.60 7.28
CA LEU A 294 3.72 -21.83 7.34
C LEU A 294 2.79 -22.21 6.19
N SER A 295 3.34 -22.44 4.99
CA SER A 295 2.56 -22.89 3.85
C SER A 295 1.94 -24.27 4.10
N GLU A 296 2.70 -25.20 4.67
CA GLU A 296 2.25 -26.55 5.04
C GLU A 296 1.16 -26.51 6.12
N LEU A 297 1.31 -25.62 7.10
CA LEU A 297 0.30 -25.42 8.15
C LEU A 297 -1.03 -24.90 7.57
N LEU A 298 -0.97 -23.92 6.67
CA LEU A 298 -2.16 -23.35 6.04
C LEU A 298 -2.85 -24.32 5.08
N ASP A 299 -2.10 -25.27 4.52
CA ASP A 299 -2.62 -26.32 3.65
C ASP A 299 -3.20 -27.53 4.39
N MET A 300 -3.15 -27.57 5.73
CA MET A 300 -3.74 -28.68 6.48
C MET A 300 -5.24 -28.82 6.19
N GLY A 301 -5.63 -29.96 5.62
CA GLY A 301 -7.01 -30.24 5.23
C GLY A 301 -7.48 -29.56 3.95
N GLN A 302 -6.59 -28.89 3.20
CA GLN A 302 -6.86 -28.30 1.90
C GLN A 302 -6.39 -29.26 0.79
N GLU A 303 -7.25 -29.54 -0.19
CA GLU A 303 -6.86 -30.32 -1.36
C GLU A 303 -5.93 -29.50 -2.28
N GLY A 304 -4.90 -30.13 -2.84
CA GLY A 304 -4.01 -29.51 -3.82
C GLY A 304 -2.94 -28.56 -3.26
N HIS A 305 -2.84 -28.44 -1.93
CA HIS A 305 -1.81 -27.66 -1.23
C HIS A 305 -1.59 -26.24 -1.82
N PRO A 306 -2.65 -25.42 -1.90
CA PRO A 306 -2.61 -24.13 -2.57
C PRO A 306 -1.53 -23.17 -2.05
N TYR A 307 -1.26 -23.14 -0.74
CA TYR A 307 -0.27 -22.25 -0.16
C TYR A 307 1.16 -22.69 -0.49
N ALA A 308 1.46 -23.99 -0.40
CA ALA A 308 2.74 -24.54 -0.82
C ALA A 308 2.97 -24.34 -2.33
N ALA A 309 1.93 -24.51 -3.16
CA ALA A 309 2.00 -24.25 -4.60
C ALA A 309 2.27 -22.77 -4.91
N ALA A 310 1.62 -21.85 -4.19
CA ALA A 310 1.85 -20.42 -4.32
C ALA A 310 3.29 -20.02 -3.95
N LEU A 311 3.83 -20.59 -2.86
CA LEU A 311 5.21 -20.38 -2.42
C LEU A 311 6.22 -20.92 -3.44
N ALA A 312 6.01 -22.16 -3.93
CA ALA A 312 6.85 -22.78 -4.95
C ALA A 312 6.91 -21.94 -6.23
N GLY A 313 5.77 -21.38 -6.68
CA GLY A 313 5.74 -20.48 -7.83
C GLY A 313 6.61 -19.23 -7.65
N GLN A 314 6.72 -18.71 -6.42
CA GLN A 314 7.61 -17.57 -6.13
C GLN A 314 9.08 -17.99 -6.01
N GLN A 315 9.37 -19.19 -5.51
CA GLN A 315 10.73 -19.76 -5.54
C GLN A 315 11.22 -19.93 -6.98
N GLU A 316 10.36 -20.40 -7.89
CA GLU A 316 10.69 -20.46 -9.33
C GLU A 316 10.96 -19.08 -9.93
N ALA A 317 10.16 -18.06 -9.56
CA ALA A 317 10.38 -16.69 -10.02
C ALA A 317 11.66 -16.05 -9.47
N LEU A 318 12.15 -16.53 -8.33
CA LEU A 318 13.44 -16.13 -7.78
C LEU A 318 14.62 -16.75 -8.54
N ILE A 319 14.48 -18.02 -8.93
CA ILE A 319 15.47 -18.73 -9.77
C ILE A 319 15.55 -18.06 -11.14
N ASP A 320 14.40 -17.81 -11.76
CA ASP A 320 14.25 -17.16 -13.06
C ASP A 320 13.45 -15.85 -12.94
N SER A 321 14.18 -14.73 -12.86
CA SER A 321 13.60 -13.39 -12.74
C SER A 321 12.72 -12.98 -13.92
N GLU A 322 12.84 -13.65 -15.08
CA GLU A 322 11.99 -13.38 -16.24
C GLU A 322 10.54 -13.83 -16.03
N ARG A 323 10.27 -14.65 -15.00
CA ARG A 323 8.91 -15.05 -14.59
C ARG A 323 8.19 -13.96 -13.80
N THR A 324 8.91 -12.98 -13.24
CA THR A 324 8.30 -11.89 -12.46
C THR A 324 7.37 -11.04 -13.33
N PRO A 325 6.28 -10.45 -12.79
CA PRO A 325 5.35 -9.64 -13.57
C PRO A 325 6.01 -8.46 -14.28
N SER A 326 7.00 -7.84 -13.64
CA SER A 326 7.77 -6.74 -14.25
C SER A 326 8.54 -7.18 -15.50
N ALA A 327 9.23 -8.32 -15.46
CA ALA A 327 9.93 -8.84 -16.65
C ALA A 327 8.93 -9.23 -17.74
N ARG A 328 7.86 -9.93 -17.38
CA ARG A 328 6.79 -10.32 -18.31
C ARG A 328 6.12 -9.13 -18.98
N MET A 329 5.90 -8.03 -18.26
CA MET A 329 5.36 -6.80 -18.83
C MET A 329 6.30 -6.17 -19.86
N LEU A 330 7.61 -6.13 -19.59
CA LEU A 330 8.59 -5.67 -20.57
C LEU A 330 8.67 -6.61 -21.79
N ALA A 331 8.65 -7.92 -21.57
CA ALA A 331 8.64 -8.92 -22.63
C ALA A 331 7.41 -8.74 -23.54
N GLU A 332 6.22 -8.50 -22.97
CA GLU A 332 5.00 -8.22 -23.71
C GLU A 332 5.11 -6.94 -24.56
N MET A 333 5.69 -5.86 -24.01
CA MET A 333 5.96 -4.63 -24.74
C MET A 333 6.92 -4.85 -25.91
N HIS A 334 8.02 -5.59 -25.69
CA HIS A 334 8.98 -5.91 -26.74
C HIS A 334 8.38 -6.79 -27.83
N ALA A 335 7.69 -7.87 -27.46
CA ALA A 335 7.10 -8.83 -28.40
C ALA A 335 6.03 -8.20 -29.30
N SER A 336 5.23 -7.28 -28.74
CA SER A 336 4.21 -6.55 -29.50
C SER A 336 4.75 -5.32 -30.24
N SER A 337 6.00 -4.92 -29.99
CA SER A 337 6.56 -3.63 -30.44
C SER A 337 5.67 -2.44 -30.05
N GLU A 338 4.97 -2.56 -28.92
CA GLU A 338 4.09 -1.54 -28.38
C GLU A 338 4.79 -0.79 -27.25
N ASN A 339 4.59 0.52 -27.24
CA ASN A 339 4.95 1.31 -26.08
C ASN A 339 4.00 1.05 -24.90
N PHE A 340 4.37 1.54 -23.72
CA PHE A 340 3.65 1.21 -22.49
C PHE A 340 2.15 1.51 -22.57
N PHE A 341 1.77 2.68 -23.12
CA PHE A 341 0.37 3.05 -23.26
C PHE A 341 -0.40 2.11 -24.19
N ARG A 342 0.16 1.77 -25.36
CA ARG A 342 -0.51 0.90 -26.33
C ARG A 342 -0.70 -0.51 -25.78
N CYS A 343 0.34 -1.06 -25.13
CA CYS A 343 0.28 -2.37 -24.47
C CYS A 343 -0.78 -2.37 -23.36
N ALA A 344 -0.73 -1.40 -22.44
CA ALA A 344 -1.70 -1.28 -21.36
C ALA A 344 -3.14 -1.09 -21.87
N ARG A 345 -3.34 -0.31 -22.96
CA ARG A 345 -4.66 -0.13 -23.59
C ARG A 345 -5.19 -1.45 -24.16
N ARG A 346 -4.34 -2.22 -24.85
CA ARG A 346 -4.72 -3.52 -25.41
C ARG A 346 -5.12 -4.50 -24.31
N LEU A 347 -4.33 -4.62 -23.24
CA LEU A 347 -4.66 -5.44 -22.08
C LEU A 347 -5.99 -4.98 -21.44
N SER A 348 -6.20 -3.67 -21.32
CA SER A 348 -7.45 -3.11 -20.78
C SER A 348 -8.67 -3.48 -21.63
N GLU A 349 -8.57 -3.47 -22.97
CA GLU A 349 -9.65 -3.91 -23.85
C GLU A 349 -9.90 -5.43 -23.77
N GLN A 350 -8.85 -6.23 -23.61
CA GLN A 350 -8.98 -7.67 -23.37
C GLN A 350 -9.73 -7.95 -22.06
N HIS A 351 -9.37 -7.25 -20.97
CA HIS A 351 -10.06 -7.35 -19.69
C HIS A 351 -11.49 -6.83 -19.75
N ARG A 352 -11.75 -5.75 -20.50
CA ARG A 352 -13.11 -5.28 -20.76
C ARG A 352 -13.94 -6.38 -21.43
N HIS A 353 -13.40 -7.04 -22.45
CA HIS A 353 -14.07 -8.17 -23.10
C HIS A 353 -14.30 -9.34 -22.14
N HIS A 354 -13.34 -9.65 -21.28
CA HIS A 354 -13.49 -10.67 -20.23
C HIS A 354 -14.65 -10.35 -19.26
N PHE A 355 -14.80 -9.10 -18.81
CA PHE A 355 -15.85 -8.76 -17.84
C PHE A 355 -17.25 -8.56 -18.45
N ILE A 356 -17.36 -8.21 -19.72
CA ILE A 356 -18.66 -8.11 -20.39
C ILE A 356 -19.18 -9.45 -20.93
N SER A 357 -18.33 -10.49 -20.94
CA SER A 357 -18.66 -11.81 -21.50
C SER A 357 -18.23 -12.93 -20.53
N PRO A 358 -19.15 -13.72 -19.96
CA PRO A 358 -20.61 -13.80 -20.16
C PRO A 358 -21.42 -12.75 -19.38
N PRO A 359 -22.70 -12.53 -19.70
CA PRO A 359 -23.55 -11.61 -18.96
C PRO A 359 -23.71 -12.06 -17.50
N LEU A 360 -23.86 -11.08 -16.59
CA LEU A 360 -24.20 -11.33 -15.20
C LEU A 360 -25.55 -12.04 -15.10
N THR A 361 -25.70 -12.90 -14.08
CA THR A 361 -26.99 -13.52 -13.76
C THR A 361 -28.02 -12.45 -13.36
N GLY A 362 -29.30 -12.72 -13.59
CA GLY A 362 -30.39 -11.80 -13.18
C GLY A 362 -30.34 -11.49 -11.68
N GLU A 363 -30.01 -12.48 -10.84
CA GLU A 363 -29.81 -12.31 -9.41
C GLU A 363 -28.68 -11.32 -9.10
N ARG A 364 -27.53 -11.44 -9.78
CA ARG A 364 -26.40 -10.53 -9.58
C ARG A 364 -26.74 -9.11 -10.01
N ILE A 365 -27.47 -8.94 -11.11
CA ILE A 365 -27.95 -7.63 -11.58
C ILE A 365 -28.88 -7.01 -10.54
N GLN A 366 -29.85 -7.76 -10.03
CA GLN A 366 -30.78 -7.30 -9.01
C GLN A 366 -30.06 -6.89 -7.72
N PHE A 367 -29.09 -7.69 -7.29
CA PHE A 367 -28.25 -7.39 -6.13
C PHE A 367 -27.48 -6.07 -6.30
N LEU A 368 -26.75 -5.90 -7.42
CA LEU A 368 -25.96 -4.69 -7.67
C LEU A 368 -26.84 -3.45 -7.82
N THR A 369 -27.99 -3.57 -8.50
CA THR A 369 -28.96 -2.48 -8.65
C THR A 369 -29.52 -2.07 -7.30
N GLY A 370 -29.91 -3.03 -6.46
CA GLY A 370 -30.43 -2.77 -5.13
C GLY A 370 -29.41 -2.08 -4.20
N ILE A 371 -28.12 -2.41 -4.33
CA ILE A 371 -27.05 -1.71 -3.60
C ILE A 371 -26.89 -0.27 -4.11
N ALA A 372 -26.92 -0.05 -5.42
CA ALA A 372 -26.82 1.30 -5.99
C ALA A 372 -27.96 2.20 -5.51
N GLU A 373 -29.22 1.73 -5.58
CA GLU A 373 -30.39 2.46 -5.11
C GLU A 373 -30.35 2.75 -3.60
N ARG A 374 -29.85 1.79 -2.80
CA ARG A 374 -29.66 1.98 -1.37
C ARG A 374 -28.63 3.08 -1.10
N SER A 375 -27.50 3.07 -1.81
CA SER A 375 -26.43 4.07 -1.64
C SER A 375 -26.92 5.50 -1.89
N TRP A 376 -27.81 5.71 -2.89
CA TRP A 376 -28.40 7.02 -3.16
C TRP A 376 -29.35 7.48 -2.05
N ARG A 377 -30.12 6.55 -1.47
CA ARG A 377 -30.99 6.86 -0.33
C ARG A 377 -30.17 7.23 0.91
N GLU A 378 -29.12 6.47 1.19
CA GLU A 378 -28.21 6.74 2.31
C GLU A 378 -27.49 8.08 2.15
N GLN A 379 -27.01 8.42 0.93
CA GLN A 379 -26.42 9.72 0.65
C GLN A 379 -27.42 10.86 0.95
N LYS A 380 -28.65 10.77 0.42
CA LYS A 380 -29.69 11.78 0.66
C LYS A 380 -30.04 11.92 2.14
N ALA A 381 -30.09 10.80 2.88
CA ALA A 381 -30.34 10.82 4.31
C ALA A 381 -29.23 11.54 5.08
N ILE A 382 -27.95 11.32 4.71
CA ILE A 382 -26.82 12.05 5.30
C ILE A 382 -26.92 13.55 4.98
N GLU A 383 -27.22 13.90 3.74
CA GLU A 383 -27.36 15.31 3.31
C GLU A 383 -28.52 16.03 4.00
N ALA A 384 -29.65 15.34 4.22
CA ALA A 384 -30.81 15.89 4.92
C ALA A 384 -30.61 16.02 6.45
N ALA A 385 -29.68 15.23 7.02
CA ALA A 385 -29.35 15.25 8.44
C ALA A 385 -28.22 16.24 8.80
N ASP A 386 -27.62 16.92 7.82
CA ASP A 386 -26.59 17.95 8.07
C ASP A 386 -27.23 19.22 8.65
N GLU A 387 -26.99 19.50 9.93
CA GLU A 387 -27.45 20.73 10.61
C GLU A 387 -26.37 21.83 10.65
N LEU A 388 -25.09 21.44 10.59
CA LEU A 388 -23.96 22.35 10.70
C LEU A 388 -23.59 22.95 9.34
N SER A 389 -23.10 24.19 9.34
CA SER A 389 -22.35 24.70 8.21
C SER A 389 -21.08 23.86 7.97
N PHE A 390 -20.52 23.95 6.77
CA PHE A 390 -19.32 23.18 6.45
C PHE A 390 -18.10 23.62 7.29
N ASP A 391 -18.02 24.90 7.63
CA ASP A 391 -16.94 25.46 8.44
C ASP A 391 -17.02 24.89 9.88
N GLU A 392 -18.21 24.94 10.51
CA GLU A 392 -18.45 24.36 11.84
C GLU A 392 -18.24 22.84 11.87
N PHE A 393 -18.62 22.14 10.79
CA PHE A 393 -18.36 20.71 10.66
C PHE A 393 -16.84 20.41 10.67
N LEU A 394 -16.03 21.20 9.97
CA LEU A 394 -14.58 21.00 9.94
C LEU A 394 -13.96 21.30 11.30
N ASP A 395 -14.36 22.39 11.97
CA ASP A 395 -13.89 22.73 13.30
C ASP A 395 -14.17 21.59 14.28
N ARG A 396 -15.41 21.07 14.27
CA ARG A 396 -15.79 19.91 15.09
C ARG A 396 -15.01 18.65 14.73
N TYR A 397 -14.80 18.39 13.44
CA TYR A 397 -14.03 17.22 12.99
C TYR A 397 -12.60 17.26 13.52
N PHE A 398 -11.92 18.41 13.41
CA PHE A 398 -10.54 18.56 13.86
C PHE A 398 -10.39 18.70 15.38
N ALA A 399 -11.43 19.11 16.09
CA ALA A 399 -11.45 19.19 17.55
C ALA A 399 -11.65 17.82 18.26
N GLN A 400 -11.92 16.73 17.52
CA GLN A 400 -12.06 15.40 18.12
C GLN A 400 -10.80 14.99 18.91
N GLN A 401 -11.01 14.49 20.13
CA GLN A 401 -10.02 13.98 21.08
C GLN A 401 -10.16 12.49 21.34
#